data_AF-A0A931YPZ7-F1
#
_entry.id   AF-A0A931YPZ7-F1
#
_cell.length_a   1.000
_cell.length_b   1.000
_cell.length_c   1.000
_cell.angle_alpha   90.00
_cell.angle_beta   90.00
_cell.angle_gamma   90.00
#
_symmetry.space_group_name_H-M   'P 1'
#
loop_
_entity.id
_entity.type
_entity.pdbx_description
1 polymer ?
#
loop_
_entity_poly.entity_id
_entity_poly.type
_entity_poly.pdbx_seq_one_letter_code
_entity_poly.pdbx_strand_id
1 'polypeptide(L)'
;MRKTLQLCSEAGIWNHVMGFFGFPGETYEDAKDSIKFMEENREYIHSIGFGTFDLTKYAPIMKNLDKYGILYYRNPEWDLALNYYYIVRGDRLSIREAEQILSEFEQNHYKRWDLKVIIREYIFLYVAHYGTNRPPFLQINR
;
A
#
# COMPACT_ATOMS: atom_id res chain seq x y z
N MET A 1 -0.65 11.08 -13.00
CA MET A 1 -0.16 9.75 -12.59
C MET A 1 -0.22 8.72 -13.71
N ARG A 2 -1.38 8.44 -14.34
CA ARG A 2 -1.50 7.46 -15.46
C ARG A 2 -0.47 7.65 -16.58
N LYS A 3 -0.35 8.89 -17.09
CA LYS A 3 0.63 9.25 -18.13
C LYS A 3 2.08 8.95 -17.70
N THR A 4 2.42 9.19 -16.44
CA THR A 4 3.75 8.91 -15.90
C THR A 4 4.03 7.41 -15.88
N LEU A 5 3.07 6.60 -15.39
CA LEU A 5 3.21 5.14 -15.38
C LEU A 5 3.45 4.60 -16.79
N GLN A 6 2.66 5.05 -17.76
CA GLN A 6 2.81 4.68 -19.16
C GLN A 6 4.19 5.04 -19.71
N LEU A 7 4.59 6.32 -19.62
CA LEU A 7 5.87 6.79 -20.16
C LEU A 7 7.07 6.08 -19.51
N CYS A 8 7.03 5.85 -18.20
CA CYS A 8 8.06 5.10 -17.50
C CYS A 8 8.13 3.65 -18.02
N SER A 9 6.99 2.97 -18.14
CA SER A 9 6.96 1.59 -18.62
C SER A 9 7.47 1.47 -20.07
N GLU A 10 7.06 2.39 -20.95
CA GLU A 10 7.53 2.47 -22.35
C GLU A 10 9.03 2.76 -22.46
N ALA A 11 9.57 3.57 -21.55
CA ALA A 11 11.01 3.87 -21.47
C ALA A 11 11.84 2.78 -20.78
N GLY A 12 11.23 1.65 -20.38
CA GLY A 12 11.94 0.60 -19.66
C GLY A 12 12.25 0.94 -18.19
N ILE A 13 11.54 1.88 -17.57
CA ILE A 13 11.63 2.21 -16.15
C ILE A 13 10.58 1.41 -15.35
N TRP A 14 11.03 0.70 -14.31
CA TRP A 14 10.18 -0.12 -13.46
C TRP A 14 9.34 0.72 -12.49
N ASN A 15 8.02 0.72 -12.69
CA ASN A 15 7.07 1.28 -11.73
C ASN A 15 6.76 0.31 -10.58
N HIS A 16 7.09 0.75 -9.35
CA HIS A 16 6.64 0.14 -8.10
C HIS A 16 5.68 1.11 -7.38
N VAL A 17 4.44 0.69 -7.16
CA VAL A 17 3.42 1.54 -6.51
C VAL A 17 3.28 1.15 -5.04
N MET A 18 3.58 2.11 -4.15
CA MET A 18 3.35 1.97 -2.71
C MET A 18 2.00 2.60 -2.35
N GLY A 19 1.25 1.97 -1.46
CA GLY A 19 -0.01 2.49 -0.95
C GLY A 19 -0.39 1.88 0.39
N PHE A 20 -1.46 2.38 0.97
CA PHE A 20 -2.05 1.82 2.17
C PHE A 20 -3.54 2.14 2.22
N PHE A 21 -4.29 1.33 2.96
CA PHE A 21 -5.70 1.58 3.28
C PHE A 21 -5.88 1.98 4.75
N GLY A 22 -6.98 2.63 5.05
CA GLY A 22 -7.36 3.06 6.39
C GLY A 22 -6.73 4.39 6.79
N PHE A 23 -6.42 5.28 5.84
CA PHE A 23 -6.04 6.64 6.24
C PHE A 23 -7.20 7.27 7.05
N PRO A 24 -6.94 7.95 8.18
CA PRO A 24 -8.01 8.56 8.96
C PRO A 24 -8.84 9.54 8.13
N GLY A 25 -10.12 9.21 7.93
CA GLY A 25 -11.04 9.95 7.06
C GLY A 25 -11.35 9.28 5.72
N GLU A 26 -10.65 8.20 5.37
CA GLU A 26 -10.90 7.38 4.18
C GLU A 26 -12.23 6.62 4.30
N THR A 27 -12.94 6.56 3.18
CA THR A 27 -14.18 5.78 3.05
C THR A 27 -13.92 4.51 2.25
N TYR A 28 -14.87 3.57 2.30
CA TYR A 28 -14.78 2.34 1.52
C TYR A 28 -14.77 2.62 0.01
N GLU A 29 -15.50 3.63 -0.44
CA GLU A 29 -15.55 4.10 -1.82
C GLU A 29 -14.18 4.64 -2.28
N ASP A 30 -13.49 5.42 -1.43
CA ASP A 30 -12.13 5.90 -1.73
C ASP A 30 -11.14 4.74 -1.92
N ALA A 31 -11.23 3.72 -1.06
CA ALA A 31 -10.41 2.52 -1.15
C ALA A 31 -10.71 1.73 -2.44
N LYS A 32 -11.99 1.58 -2.80
CA LYS A 32 -12.42 0.96 -4.06
C LYS A 32 -11.92 1.72 -5.28
N ASP A 33 -11.99 3.04 -5.27
CA ASP A 33 -11.49 3.86 -6.36
C ASP A 33 -9.97 3.72 -6.53
N SER A 34 -9.23 3.59 -5.41
CA SER A 34 -7.79 3.33 -5.42
C SER A 34 -7.46 1.96 -6.02
N ILE A 35 -8.20 0.90 -5.65
CA ILE A 35 -8.05 -0.44 -6.22
C ILE A 35 -8.38 -0.42 -7.72
N LYS A 36 -9.49 0.22 -8.10
CA LYS A 36 -9.90 0.35 -9.51
C LYS A 36 -8.85 1.08 -10.33
N PHE A 37 -8.29 2.17 -9.82
CA PHE A 37 -7.20 2.88 -10.48
C PHE A 37 -6.00 1.96 -10.75
N MET A 38 -5.60 1.15 -9.77
CA MET A 38 -4.50 0.21 -9.91
C MET A 38 -4.79 -0.82 -11.01
N GLU A 39 -5.96 -1.45 -10.97
CA GLU A 39 -6.37 -2.48 -11.93
C GLU A 39 -6.49 -1.94 -13.36
N GLU A 40 -7.06 -0.74 -13.54
CA GLU A 40 -7.14 -0.07 -14.85
C GLU A 40 -5.76 0.22 -15.46
N ASN A 41 -4.71 0.31 -14.63
CA ASN A 41 -3.35 0.63 -15.05
C ASN A 41 -2.38 -0.54 -14.86
N ARG A 42 -2.90 -1.77 -14.67
CA ARG A 42 -2.10 -2.95 -14.30
C ARG A 42 -1.00 -3.33 -15.28
N GLU A 43 -1.16 -3.00 -16.55
CA GLU A 43 -0.13 -3.26 -17.58
C GLU A 43 1.12 -2.36 -17.42
N TYR A 44 0.99 -1.23 -16.71
CA TYR A 44 2.07 -0.28 -16.46
C TYR A 44 2.59 -0.30 -15.01
N ILE A 45 1.92 -1.02 -14.11
CA ILE A 45 2.33 -1.20 -12.71
C ILE A 45 2.98 -2.57 -12.59
N HIS A 46 4.30 -2.61 -12.36
CA HIS A 46 5.05 -3.86 -12.42
C HIS A 46 5.13 -4.56 -11.06
N SER A 47 5.10 -3.81 -9.97
CA SER A 47 4.96 -4.34 -8.61
C SER A 47 4.27 -3.35 -7.69
N ILE A 48 3.75 -3.85 -6.57
CA ILE A 48 3.02 -3.07 -5.58
C ILE A 48 3.56 -3.34 -4.18
N GLY A 49 3.40 -2.39 -3.26
CA GLY A 49 3.64 -2.57 -1.83
C GLY A 49 2.52 -1.89 -1.05
N PHE A 50 1.57 -2.69 -0.59
CA PHE A 50 0.39 -2.21 0.12
C PHE A 50 0.37 -2.69 1.57
N GLY A 51 -0.14 -1.84 2.44
CA GLY A 51 -0.36 -2.14 3.85
C GLY A 51 -1.57 -1.39 4.39
N THR A 52 -1.67 -1.28 5.70
CA THR A 52 -2.62 -0.41 6.37
C THR A 52 -1.91 0.82 6.95
N PHE A 53 -2.67 1.85 7.29
CA PHE A 53 -2.13 3.05 7.90
C PHE A 53 -1.65 2.78 9.34
N ASP A 54 -0.38 3.07 9.60
CA ASP A 54 0.21 3.09 10.93
C ASP A 54 0.26 4.52 11.49
N LEU A 55 -0.26 4.71 12.72
CA LEU A 55 -0.11 5.97 13.44
C LEU A 55 1.29 6.06 14.06
N THR A 56 2.25 6.54 13.27
CA THR A 56 3.63 6.70 13.72
C THR A 56 3.78 7.91 14.66
N LYS A 57 4.65 7.76 15.66
CA LYS A 57 4.88 8.71 16.77
C LYS A 57 5.19 10.14 16.35
N TYR A 58 5.82 10.33 15.19
CA TYR A 58 6.22 11.64 14.67
C TYR A 58 5.51 12.02 13.37
N ALA A 59 4.46 11.29 12.98
CA ALA A 59 3.67 11.65 11.81
C ALA A 59 3.07 13.06 11.95
N PRO A 60 3.00 13.85 10.87
CA PRO A 60 2.35 15.17 10.89
C PRO A 60 0.91 15.14 11.42
N ILE A 61 0.20 14.03 11.24
CA ILE A 61 -1.17 13.84 11.72
C ILE A 61 -1.29 13.94 13.25
N MET A 62 -0.22 13.62 13.99
CA MET A 62 -0.16 13.72 15.46
C MET A 62 -0.38 15.16 15.95
N LYS A 63 -0.13 16.16 15.10
CA LYS A 63 -0.36 17.58 15.44
C LYS A 63 -1.82 17.99 15.36
N ASN A 64 -2.68 17.20 14.71
CA ASN A 64 -4.07 17.57 14.43
C ASN A 64 -5.03 16.37 14.56
N LEU A 65 -4.90 15.54 15.60
CA LEU A 65 -5.66 14.30 15.76
C LEU A 65 -7.19 14.50 15.73
N ASP A 66 -7.69 15.58 16.35
CA ASP A 66 -9.13 15.89 16.38
C ASP A 66 -9.72 16.12 14.99
N LYS A 67 -8.97 16.77 14.09
CA LYS A 67 -9.38 16.96 12.69
C LYS A 67 -9.67 15.64 11.98
N TYR A 68 -8.95 14.59 12.35
CA TYR A 68 -9.05 13.27 11.75
C TYR A 68 -9.86 12.29 12.60
N GLY A 69 -10.47 12.75 13.70
CA GLY A 69 -11.28 11.91 14.58
C GLY A 69 -10.49 10.81 15.31
N ILE A 70 -9.17 10.94 15.42
CA ILE A 70 -8.30 9.89 15.97
C ILE A 70 -8.28 9.95 17.50
N LEU A 71 -8.35 8.78 18.13
CA LEU A 71 -7.99 8.58 19.54
C LEU A 71 -6.91 7.51 19.58
N TYR A 72 -5.85 7.70 20.37
CA TYR A 72 -4.73 6.78 20.43
C TYR A 72 -4.33 6.44 21.86
N TYR A 73 -3.76 5.26 22.03
CA TYR A 73 -3.20 4.79 23.29
C TYR A 73 -1.68 4.81 23.23
N ARG A 74 -1.07 5.43 24.24
CA ARG A 74 0.37 5.42 24.47
C ARG A 74 0.67 4.70 25.78
N ASN A 75 1.33 3.55 25.69
CA ASN A 75 1.86 2.87 26.87
C ASN A 75 3.11 3.62 27.38
N PRO A 76 3.18 4.03 28.66
CA PRO A 76 4.34 4.70 29.23
C PRO A 76 5.59 3.80 29.30
N GLU A 77 5.44 2.48 29.33
CA GLU A 77 6.55 1.51 29.44
C GLU A 77 7.15 1.15 28.07
N TRP A 78 6.52 1.53 26.97
CA TRP A 78 7.02 1.25 25.61
C TRP A 78 7.80 2.45 25.06
N ASP A 79 8.99 2.66 25.59
CA ASP A 79 9.89 3.75 25.20
C ASP A 79 10.36 3.65 23.72
N LEU A 80 10.54 2.43 23.21
CA LEU A 80 10.89 2.13 21.83
C LEU A 80 9.71 2.06 20.85
N ALA A 81 8.47 2.23 21.31
CA ALA A 81 7.31 2.21 20.40
C ALA A 81 7.38 3.36 19.39
N LEU A 82 7.42 2.99 18.11
CA LEU A 82 7.37 3.93 16.98
C LEU A 82 5.95 4.17 16.46
N ASN A 83 5.03 3.26 16.78
CA ASN A 83 3.63 3.32 16.38
C ASN A 83 2.72 3.28 17.61
N TYR A 84 1.54 3.87 17.49
CA TYR A 84 0.50 3.85 18.51
C TYR A 84 -0.69 3.02 18.07
N TYR A 85 -1.30 2.31 19.01
CA TYR A 85 -2.65 1.78 18.82
C TYR A 85 -3.64 2.94 18.80
N TYR A 86 -4.58 2.91 17.87
CA TYR A 86 -5.55 3.98 17.70
C TYR A 86 -6.91 3.47 17.24
N ILE A 87 -7.91 4.34 17.34
CA ILE A 87 -9.22 4.17 16.75
C ILE A 87 -9.59 5.45 15.99
N VAL A 88 -10.42 5.31 14.97
CA VAL A 88 -11.01 6.42 14.22
C VAL A 88 -12.48 6.52 14.60
N ARG A 89 -12.94 7.72 14.95
CA ARG A 89 -14.34 7.99 15.30
C ARG A 89 -15.20 8.23 14.06
N GLY A 90 -16.47 7.86 14.15
CA GLY A 90 -17.50 8.12 13.13
C GLY A 90 -17.53 7.07 12.02
N ASP A 91 -18.15 7.42 10.91
CA ASP A 91 -18.47 6.50 9.79
C ASP A 91 -17.33 6.45 8.74
N ARG A 92 -16.09 6.34 9.21
CA ARG A 92 -14.88 6.20 8.38
C ARG A 92 -14.27 4.84 8.60
N LEU A 93 -13.41 4.41 7.68
CA LEU A 93 -12.78 3.10 7.79
C LEU A 93 -12.07 2.95 9.14
N SER A 94 -12.48 1.94 9.89
CA SER A 94 -11.74 1.45 11.04
C SER A 94 -10.49 0.70 10.58
N ILE A 95 -9.56 0.48 11.51
CA ILE A 95 -8.34 -0.33 11.25
C ILE A 95 -8.73 -1.73 10.77
N ARG A 96 -9.74 -2.34 11.40
CA ARG A 96 -10.21 -3.68 11.05
C ARG A 96 -10.78 -3.72 9.63
N GLU A 97 -11.56 -2.72 9.23
CA GLU A 97 -12.10 -2.66 7.86
C GLU A 97 -10.97 -2.42 6.85
N ALA A 98 -9.98 -1.60 7.17
CA ALA A 98 -8.80 -1.42 6.32
C ALA A 98 -8.00 -2.72 6.15
N GLU A 99 -7.83 -3.50 7.21
CA GLU A 99 -7.20 -4.83 7.16
C GLU A 99 -8.01 -5.82 6.31
N GLN A 100 -9.34 -5.78 6.41
CA GLN A 100 -10.22 -6.61 5.58
C GLN A 100 -10.10 -6.23 4.10
N ILE A 101 -10.12 -4.94 3.78
CA ILE A 101 -9.91 -4.44 2.41
C ILE A 101 -8.55 -4.87 1.88
N LEU A 102 -7.49 -4.72 2.70
CA LEU A 102 -6.15 -5.16 2.31
C LEU A 102 -6.16 -6.66 2.00
N SER A 103 -6.70 -7.48 2.90
CA SER A 103 -6.79 -8.93 2.72
C SER A 103 -7.58 -9.31 1.45
N GLU A 104 -8.70 -8.65 1.17
CA GLU A 104 -9.49 -8.87 -0.03
C GLU A 104 -8.73 -8.46 -1.29
N PHE A 105 -8.08 -7.29 -1.29
CA PHE A 105 -7.26 -6.82 -2.39
C PHE A 105 -6.12 -7.80 -2.68
N GLU A 106 -5.44 -8.23 -1.63
CA GLU A 106 -4.36 -9.22 -1.66
C GLU A 106 -4.75 -10.59 -2.23
N GLN A 107 -6.01 -10.98 -2.11
CA GLN A 107 -6.53 -12.23 -2.65
C GLN A 107 -6.91 -12.11 -4.13
N ASN A 108 -7.38 -10.93 -4.55
CA ASN A 108 -8.08 -10.74 -5.83
C ASN A 108 -7.31 -9.88 -6.85
N HIS A 109 -6.22 -9.24 -6.47
CA HIS A 109 -5.47 -8.35 -7.36
C HIS A 109 -4.84 -9.08 -8.54
N TYR A 110 -4.40 -8.31 -9.54
CA TYR A 110 -3.67 -8.84 -10.68
C TYR A 110 -2.52 -9.77 -10.28
N LYS A 111 -2.53 -11.03 -10.75
CA LYS A 111 -1.63 -12.10 -10.30
C LYS A 111 -0.13 -11.76 -10.38
N ARG A 112 0.28 -10.92 -11.34
CA ARG A 112 1.71 -10.53 -11.51
C ARG A 112 2.22 -9.61 -10.40
N TRP A 113 1.33 -9.08 -9.56
CA TRP A 113 1.72 -8.32 -8.38
C TRP A 113 1.98 -9.21 -7.16
N ASP A 114 1.68 -10.52 -7.23
CA ASP A 114 1.93 -11.45 -6.14
C ASP A 114 3.44 -11.75 -6.02
N LEU A 115 4.16 -10.79 -5.46
CA LEU A 115 5.59 -10.82 -5.21
C LEU A 115 5.88 -10.85 -3.71
N LYS A 116 4.87 -11.15 -2.88
CA LYS A 116 4.93 -10.97 -1.41
C LYS A 116 6.00 -11.81 -0.71
N VAL A 117 6.35 -12.96 -1.29
CA VAL A 117 7.43 -13.81 -0.74
C VAL A 117 8.82 -13.28 -1.10
N ILE A 118 8.90 -12.22 -1.91
CA ILE A 118 10.13 -11.65 -2.43
C ILE A 118 10.34 -10.30 -1.77
N ILE A 119 11.43 -10.20 -1.01
CA ILE A 119 11.92 -8.92 -0.48
C ILE A 119 12.04 -7.93 -1.66
N ARG A 120 11.45 -6.75 -1.53
CA ARG A 120 11.37 -5.75 -2.60
C ARG A 120 12.73 -5.46 -3.25
N GLU A 121 13.77 -5.37 -2.43
CA GLU A 121 15.15 -5.17 -2.88
C GLU A 121 15.59 -6.25 -3.88
N TYR A 122 15.16 -7.49 -3.69
CA TYR A 122 15.47 -8.60 -4.59
C TYR A 122 14.71 -8.49 -5.92
N ILE A 123 13.50 -7.92 -5.93
CA ILE A 123 12.78 -7.62 -7.18
C ILE A 123 13.62 -6.66 -8.02
N PHE A 124 14.16 -5.60 -7.42
CA PHE A 124 14.99 -4.63 -8.15
C PHE A 124 16.30 -5.24 -8.65
N LEU A 125 16.96 -6.06 -7.84
CA LEU A 125 18.16 -6.80 -8.27
C LEU A 125 17.85 -7.76 -9.42
N TYR A 126 16.72 -8.45 -9.37
CA TYR A 126 16.27 -9.38 -10.41
C TYR A 126 16.01 -8.64 -11.73
N VAL A 127 15.24 -7.54 -11.69
CA VAL A 127 14.97 -6.70 -12.86
C VAL A 127 16.25 -6.15 -13.48
N ALA A 128 17.19 -5.68 -12.65
CA ALA A 128 18.49 -5.19 -13.11
C ALA A 128 19.34 -6.30 -13.77
N HIS A 129 19.33 -7.51 -13.20
CA HIS A 129 20.09 -8.64 -13.74
C HIS A 129 19.60 -9.07 -15.13
N TYR A 130 18.29 -9.14 -15.34
CA TYR A 130 17.71 -9.57 -16.63
C TYR A 130 17.46 -8.43 -17.63
N GLY A 131 17.62 -7.17 -17.21
CA GLY A 131 17.43 -6.00 -18.08
C GLY A 131 16.01 -5.89 -18.66
N THR A 132 15.00 -6.44 -17.98
CA THR A 132 13.61 -6.48 -18.47
C THR A 132 12.61 -6.09 -17.41
N ASN A 133 11.64 -5.27 -17.79
CA ASN A 133 10.48 -4.94 -16.97
C ASN A 133 9.35 -5.96 -17.07
N ARG A 134 9.55 -7.04 -17.83
CA ARG A 134 8.60 -8.15 -17.95
C ARG A 134 9.28 -9.48 -17.64
N PRO A 135 9.79 -9.67 -16.42
CA PRO A 135 10.44 -10.90 -16.02
C PRO A 135 9.44 -12.08 -16.10
N PRO A 136 9.72 -13.13 -16.88
CA PRO A 136 8.78 -14.23 -17.10
C PRO A 136 8.62 -15.14 -15.87
N PHE A 137 9.60 -15.16 -14.97
CA PHE A 137 9.65 -16.09 -13.82
C PHE A 137 9.15 -15.49 -12.50
N LEU A 138 8.80 -14.20 -12.46
CA LEU A 138 8.25 -13.53 -11.27
C LEU A 138 6.72 -13.74 -11.18
N GLN A 139 6.30 -15.00 -11.23
CA GLN A 139 4.91 -15.40 -10.99
C GLN A 139 4.92 -16.48 -9.91
N ILE A 140 4.28 -16.21 -8.77
CA ILE A 140 4.00 -17.24 -7.79
C ILE A 140 2.80 -18.03 -8.32
N ASN A 141 3.01 -19.29 -8.69
CA ASN A 141 1.92 -20.22 -8.94
C ASN A 141 1.28 -20.53 -7.57
N ARG A 142 0.06 -20.04 -7.34
CA ARG A 142 -0.79 -20.48 -6.21
C ARG A 142 -1.36 -21.86 -6.49
#